data_AF-A0A3R6DKT8-F1
#
_entry.id   AF-A0A3R6DKT8-F1
#
_cell.length_a   1.000
_cell.length_b   1.000
_cell.length_c   1.000
_cell.angle_alpha   90.00
_cell.angle_beta   90.00
_cell.angle_gamma   90.00
#
_symmetry.space_group_name_H-M   'P 1'
#
loop_
_entity.id
_entity.type
_entity.pdbx_description
1 polymer ?
#
loop_
_entity_poly.entity_id
_entity_poly.type
_entity_poly.pdbx_seq_one_letter_code
_entity_poly.pdbx_strand_id
1 'polypeptide(L)'
;MKLPVIQNAFENVKKFSQEKLVEKYPNEVPETIQKRYLQELTFLENSDHIDDFEIFRCLSEEAKKSNTLINMRGTISGSILCYLLGNHSFNPLSAHYYCTECGYYEKVDTHLFGIDLSSRKCPCCNTEMWADGYNLSLESVWGIDGKKSISFEYNVNSEFLAFARRTLEKIYPDQEVARWGMFQFNSTQFDERMIGVNLVGYAILPSENTIQDYTDLISYLENGDICITGGILELQEHSIKPVRLLTVEILDELTELQRQTGIYANEIGNKELREITWSNICNTAAPSRDLQMLFQKVKPKTYRDMVALESSVHSTFSWQNGQQGYFDVDKFIEMTTTNDFKIYPCFTREDFYDYMIENGVDRVRAYEAFECIRKGYAVSVKHKDEWKHLEIPEGIKNVAKNYRYVFPRAHCIGYVLGYAKMAYYAKVDGKMFGRVVFEKK
;
A
#
# COMPACT_ATOMS: atom_id res chain seq x y z
N MET A 1 -13.15 -21.77 -20.52
CA MET A 1 -12.35 -22.23 -19.36
C MET A 1 -12.64 -21.27 -18.22
N LYS A 2 -12.69 -21.72 -16.95
CA LYS A 2 -12.98 -20.84 -15.81
C LYS A 2 -11.68 -20.61 -15.04
N LEU A 3 -11.53 -19.43 -14.43
CA LEU A 3 -10.40 -19.15 -13.54
C LEU A 3 -10.37 -20.19 -12.40
N PRO A 4 -9.17 -20.60 -11.94
CA PRO A 4 -9.02 -21.40 -10.73
C PRO A 4 -9.71 -20.73 -9.54
N VAL A 5 -10.39 -21.53 -8.71
CA VAL A 5 -11.14 -21.06 -7.53
C VAL A 5 -10.71 -21.78 -6.26
N ILE A 6 -10.66 -21.09 -5.13
CA ILE A 6 -10.32 -21.68 -3.83
C ILE A 6 -11.61 -22.12 -3.11
N GLN A 7 -11.65 -23.37 -2.67
CA GLN A 7 -12.80 -23.89 -1.94
C GLN A 7 -12.96 -23.18 -0.58
N ASN A 8 -14.18 -22.75 -0.26
CA ASN A 8 -14.54 -22.08 1.00
C ASN A 8 -13.77 -20.77 1.29
N ALA A 9 -13.20 -20.13 0.26
CA ALA A 9 -12.36 -18.94 0.43
C ALA A 9 -13.02 -17.82 1.25
N PHE A 10 -14.28 -17.50 0.98
CA PHE A 10 -15.01 -16.47 1.74
C PHE A 10 -15.16 -16.84 3.21
N GLU A 11 -15.56 -18.06 3.52
CA GLU A 11 -15.74 -18.52 4.91
C GLU A 11 -14.40 -18.57 5.66
N ASN A 12 -13.31 -18.94 5.00
CA ASN A 12 -11.97 -18.88 5.57
C ASN A 12 -11.57 -17.45 5.94
N VAL A 13 -11.75 -16.51 5.00
CA VAL A 13 -11.47 -15.08 5.22
C VAL A 13 -12.32 -14.52 6.35
N LYS A 14 -13.64 -14.77 6.32
CA LYS A 14 -14.59 -14.29 7.32
C LYS A 14 -14.27 -14.83 8.71
N LYS A 15 -14.02 -16.14 8.84
CA LYS A 15 -13.67 -16.76 10.12
C LYS A 15 -12.38 -16.18 10.68
N PHE A 16 -11.31 -16.17 9.89
CA PHE A 16 -10.00 -15.71 10.35
C PHE A 16 -10.02 -14.22 10.73
N SER A 17 -10.64 -13.38 9.88
CA SER A 17 -10.74 -11.95 10.17
C SER A 17 -11.61 -11.65 11.40
N GLN A 18 -12.68 -12.40 11.64
CA GLN A 18 -13.49 -12.29 12.86
C GLN A 18 -12.70 -12.65 14.12
N GLU A 19 -11.95 -13.75 14.09
CA GLU A 19 -11.09 -14.17 15.20
C GLU A 19 -10.05 -13.09 15.52
N LYS A 20 -9.41 -12.53 14.49
CA LYS A 20 -8.41 -11.45 14.62
C LYS A 20 -9.02 -10.13 15.09
N LEU A 21 -10.26 -9.84 14.71
CA LEU A 21 -10.97 -8.66 15.18
C LEU A 21 -11.19 -8.72 16.69
N VAL A 22 -11.66 -9.86 17.20
CA VAL A 22 -11.86 -10.07 18.64
C VAL A 22 -10.53 -10.09 19.40
N GLU A 23 -9.47 -10.68 18.82
CA GLU A 23 -8.12 -10.65 19.42
C GLU A 23 -7.59 -9.22 19.59
N LYS A 24 -7.82 -8.35 18.60
CA LYS A 24 -7.40 -6.94 18.64
C LYS A 24 -8.26 -6.08 19.57
N TYR A 25 -9.53 -6.43 19.74
CA TYR A 25 -10.51 -5.72 20.56
C TYR A 25 -11.14 -6.65 21.61
N PRO A 26 -10.35 -7.11 22.61
CA PRO A 26 -10.77 -8.15 23.55
C PRO A 26 -11.89 -7.72 24.50
N ASN A 27 -12.03 -6.42 24.77
CA ASN A 27 -13.03 -5.84 25.67
C ASN A 27 -14.15 -5.16 24.88
N GLU A 28 -14.75 -5.90 23.96
CA GLU A 28 -15.77 -5.41 23.00
C GLU A 28 -15.17 -4.68 21.77
N VAL A 29 -15.72 -5.02 20.60
CA VAL A 29 -15.42 -4.36 19.33
C VAL A 29 -16.26 -3.08 19.23
N PRO A 30 -15.66 -1.89 19.14
CA PRO A 30 -16.42 -0.64 19.02
C PRO A 30 -17.36 -0.64 17.80
N GLU A 31 -18.57 -0.09 17.95
CA GLU A 31 -19.61 -0.10 16.90
C GLU A 31 -19.10 0.45 15.56
N THR A 32 -18.33 1.54 15.59
CA THR A 32 -17.77 2.16 14.37
C THR A 32 -16.83 1.23 13.61
N ILE A 33 -16.06 0.40 14.34
CA ILE A 33 -15.14 -0.58 13.78
C ILE A 33 -15.92 -1.78 13.25
N GLN A 34 -16.87 -2.29 14.05
CA GLN A 34 -17.75 -3.39 13.64
C GLN A 34 -18.51 -3.04 12.35
N LYS A 35 -19.03 -1.82 12.23
CA LYS A 35 -19.71 -1.34 11.02
C LYS A 35 -18.78 -1.34 9.81
N ARG A 36 -17.55 -0.83 9.95
CA ARG A 36 -16.55 -0.82 8.87
C ARG A 36 -16.19 -2.24 8.43
N TYR A 37 -15.96 -3.13 9.38
CA TYR A 37 -15.65 -4.55 9.15
C TYR A 37 -16.77 -5.27 8.39
N LEU A 38 -18.02 -5.19 8.89
CA LEU A 38 -19.17 -5.83 8.25
C LEU A 38 -19.42 -5.29 6.85
N GLN A 39 -19.25 -3.99 6.63
CA GLN A 39 -19.42 -3.38 5.32
C GLN A 39 -18.38 -3.91 4.31
N GLU A 40 -17.09 -3.99 4.68
CA GLU A 40 -16.07 -4.57 3.80
C GLU A 40 -16.30 -6.06 3.55
N LEU A 41 -16.77 -6.83 4.54
CA LEU A 41 -17.16 -8.23 4.33
C LEU A 41 -18.28 -8.36 3.31
N THR A 42 -19.32 -7.52 3.39
CA THR A 42 -20.42 -7.52 2.42
C THR A 42 -19.91 -7.18 1.02
N PHE A 43 -18.98 -6.23 0.88
CA PHE A 43 -18.38 -5.94 -0.43
C PHE A 43 -17.55 -7.11 -0.95
N LEU A 44 -16.77 -7.76 -0.08
CA LEU A 44 -16.01 -8.94 -0.46
C LEU A 44 -16.92 -10.07 -0.96
N GLU A 45 -18.00 -10.38 -0.24
CA GLU A 45 -18.97 -11.43 -0.57
C GLU A 45 -19.57 -11.25 -1.97
N ASN A 46 -19.74 -9.99 -2.40
CA ASN A 46 -20.31 -9.63 -3.70
C ASN A 46 -19.26 -9.26 -4.76
N SER A 47 -17.97 -9.56 -4.50
CA SER A 47 -16.86 -9.24 -5.40
C SER A 47 -16.22 -10.49 -6.00
N ASP A 48 -15.49 -10.31 -7.11
CA ASP A 48 -14.68 -11.36 -7.72
C ASP A 48 -13.31 -11.55 -7.02
N HIS A 49 -13.08 -10.87 -5.88
CA HIS A 49 -11.80 -10.80 -5.18
C HIS A 49 -11.69 -11.75 -3.98
N ILE A 50 -12.68 -12.61 -3.75
CA ILE A 50 -12.70 -13.54 -2.60
C ILE A 50 -11.42 -14.36 -2.51
N ASP A 51 -11.02 -14.98 -3.62
CA ASP A 51 -9.78 -15.76 -3.68
C ASP A 51 -8.53 -14.91 -3.45
N ASP A 52 -8.53 -13.64 -3.87
CA ASP A 52 -7.36 -12.77 -3.72
C ASP A 52 -7.11 -12.45 -2.24
N PHE A 53 -8.18 -12.22 -1.46
CA PHE A 53 -8.10 -12.08 -0.01
C PHE A 53 -7.66 -13.38 0.68
N GLU A 54 -8.11 -14.54 0.20
CA GLU A 54 -7.69 -15.84 0.75
C GLU A 54 -6.21 -16.15 0.43
N ILE A 55 -5.75 -15.83 -0.78
CA ILE A 55 -4.32 -15.89 -1.14
C ILE A 55 -3.52 -14.99 -0.21
N PHE A 56 -3.95 -13.74 -0.01
CA PHE A 56 -3.27 -12.81 0.89
C PHE A 56 -3.20 -13.34 2.33
N ARG A 57 -4.29 -13.93 2.85
CA ARG A 57 -4.32 -14.54 4.18
C ARG A 57 -3.27 -15.66 4.29
N CYS A 58 -3.26 -16.60 3.35
CA CYS A 58 -2.32 -17.71 3.35
C CYS A 58 -0.87 -17.26 3.18
N LEU A 59 -0.59 -16.33 2.27
CA LEU A 59 0.74 -15.74 2.11
C LEU A 59 1.19 -15.00 3.37
N SER A 60 0.28 -14.28 4.04
CA SER A 60 0.57 -13.59 5.30
C SER A 60 0.89 -14.54 6.44
N GLU A 61 0.17 -15.66 6.55
CA GLU A 61 0.49 -16.70 7.53
C GLU A 61 1.86 -17.32 7.27
N GLU A 62 2.20 -17.59 6.02
CA GLU A 62 3.53 -18.11 5.66
C GLU A 62 4.64 -17.08 5.91
N ALA A 63 4.39 -15.80 5.61
CA ALA A 63 5.30 -14.70 5.93
C ALA A 63 5.55 -14.61 7.43
N LYS A 64 4.51 -14.74 8.25
CA LYS A 64 4.65 -14.79 9.71
C LYS A 64 5.50 -15.97 10.18
N LYS A 65 5.28 -17.18 9.64
CA LYS A 65 6.06 -18.38 9.99
C LYS A 65 7.53 -18.27 9.59
N SER A 66 7.81 -17.58 8.48
CA SER A 66 9.15 -17.36 7.95
C SER A 66 9.80 -16.06 8.45
N ASN A 67 9.18 -15.35 9.41
CA ASN A 67 9.63 -14.05 9.93
C ASN A 67 9.95 -13.02 8.82
N THR A 68 9.17 -13.06 7.75
CA THR A 68 9.27 -12.18 6.59
C THR A 68 8.19 -11.10 6.63
N LEU A 69 8.53 -9.91 6.13
CA LEU A 69 7.56 -8.85 5.87
C LEU A 69 6.97 -8.99 4.46
N ILE A 70 5.65 -8.90 4.38
CA ILE A 70 4.90 -8.76 3.13
C ILE A 70 4.11 -7.45 3.21
N ASN A 71 4.25 -6.61 2.18
CA ASN A 71 3.56 -5.33 2.11
C ASN A 71 2.64 -5.29 0.89
N MET A 72 1.37 -4.96 1.10
CA MET A 72 0.43 -4.73 0.01
C MET A 72 0.75 -3.40 -0.70
N ARG A 73 0.65 -3.37 -2.04
CA ARG A 73 0.77 -2.13 -2.82
C ARG A 73 -0.59 -1.51 -3.15
N GLY A 74 -0.60 -0.22 -3.43
CA GLY A 74 -1.81 0.48 -3.85
C GLY A 74 -2.76 0.79 -2.69
N THR A 75 -4.05 0.95 -3.01
CA THR A 75 -5.08 1.38 -2.05
C THR A 75 -5.57 0.24 -1.17
N ILE A 76 -5.42 -1.03 -1.58
CA ILE A 76 -5.93 -2.20 -0.87
C ILE A 76 -5.39 -2.35 0.57
N SER A 77 -4.20 -1.80 0.85
CA SER A 77 -3.65 -1.71 2.21
C SER A 77 -4.52 -0.88 3.17
N GLY A 78 -5.47 -0.09 2.64
CA GLY A 78 -6.50 0.64 3.39
C GLY A 78 -7.71 -0.22 3.82
N SER A 79 -7.76 -1.50 3.46
CA SER A 79 -8.83 -2.41 3.85
C SER A 79 -8.67 -2.88 5.29
N ILE A 80 -9.76 -2.84 6.07
CA ILE A 80 -9.76 -3.46 7.40
C ILE A 80 -9.64 -4.98 7.31
N LEU A 81 -10.13 -5.61 6.25
CA LEU A 81 -9.93 -7.05 6.03
C LEU A 81 -8.44 -7.35 5.83
N CYS A 82 -7.73 -6.56 5.03
CA CYS A 82 -6.28 -6.74 4.90
C CYS A 82 -5.54 -6.54 6.23
N TYR A 83 -5.97 -5.58 7.06
CA TYR A 83 -5.43 -5.41 8.42
C TYR A 83 -5.62 -6.65 9.30
N LEU A 84 -6.79 -7.30 9.21
CA LEU A 84 -7.12 -8.45 10.05
C LEU A 84 -6.50 -9.75 9.54
N LEU A 85 -6.42 -9.93 8.22
CA LEU A 85 -5.88 -11.14 7.60
C LEU A 85 -4.35 -11.18 7.59
N GLY A 86 -3.72 -10.00 7.50
CA GLY A 86 -2.31 -9.87 7.25
C GLY A 86 -1.49 -9.44 8.45
N ASN A 87 -0.18 -9.63 8.32
CA ASN A 87 0.80 -8.95 9.16
C ASN A 87 1.17 -7.60 8.52
N HIS A 88 0.16 -6.80 8.19
CA HIS A 88 0.38 -5.53 7.49
C HIS A 88 0.89 -4.44 8.46
N SER A 89 1.41 -3.35 7.89
CA SER A 89 2.20 -2.39 8.68
C SER A 89 1.39 -1.35 9.46
N PHE A 90 0.08 -1.15 9.21
CA PHE A 90 -0.63 0.02 9.78
C PHE A 90 -2.17 -0.05 9.82
N ASN A 91 -2.82 0.19 10.96
CA ASN A 91 -4.28 0.14 11.05
C ASN A 91 -4.98 1.19 10.14
N PRO A 92 -5.86 0.81 9.19
CA PRO A 92 -6.46 1.76 8.25
C PRO A 92 -7.55 2.64 8.85
N LEU A 93 -8.02 2.33 10.07
CA LEU A 93 -9.10 3.08 10.70
C LEU A 93 -8.72 4.54 10.97
N SER A 94 -9.72 5.36 11.30
CA SER A 94 -9.47 6.73 11.77
C SER A 94 -8.54 6.73 12.99
N ALA A 95 -7.78 7.80 13.19
CA ALA A 95 -6.98 7.98 14.39
C ALA A 95 -7.86 7.80 15.64
N HIS A 96 -7.47 6.92 16.55
CA HIS A 96 -8.27 6.56 17.71
C HIS A 96 -7.41 6.07 18.87
N TYR A 97 -7.98 6.10 20.07
CA TYR A 97 -7.47 5.38 21.24
C TYR A 97 -8.40 4.22 21.55
N TYR A 98 -7.83 3.06 21.86
CA TYR A 98 -8.53 1.91 22.39
C TYR A 98 -7.80 1.37 23.62
N CYS A 99 -8.52 1.16 24.72
CA CYS A 99 -7.98 0.55 25.92
C CYS A 99 -8.19 -0.97 25.90
N THR A 100 -7.11 -1.73 25.77
CA THR A 100 -7.16 -3.20 25.79
C THR A 100 -7.54 -3.79 27.15
N GLU A 101 -7.56 -3.00 28.22
CA GLU A 101 -7.90 -3.47 29.58
C GLU A 101 -9.38 -3.32 29.92
N CYS A 102 -10.06 -2.29 29.40
CA CYS A 102 -11.45 -1.99 29.78
C CYS A 102 -12.39 -1.68 28.60
N GLY A 103 -11.88 -1.66 27.37
CA GLY A 103 -12.70 -1.45 26.17
C GLY A 103 -12.98 0.02 25.82
N TYR A 104 -12.48 0.98 26.61
CA TYR A 104 -12.67 2.41 26.30
C TYR A 104 -12.17 2.72 24.88
N TYR A 105 -13.04 3.35 24.08
CA TYR A 105 -12.75 3.73 22.70
C TYR A 105 -13.07 5.21 22.48
N GLU A 106 -12.14 5.93 21.85
CA GLU A 106 -12.34 7.31 21.41
C GLU A 106 -11.73 7.49 20.02
N LYS A 107 -12.58 7.80 19.04
CA LYS A 107 -12.12 8.31 17.75
C LYS A 107 -11.69 9.76 17.90
N VAL A 108 -10.53 10.11 17.35
CA VAL A 108 -9.97 11.46 17.35
C VAL A 108 -10.25 12.08 15.99
N ASP A 109 -10.91 13.23 15.96
CA ASP A 109 -11.20 13.96 14.73
C ASP A 109 -9.97 14.80 14.32
N THR A 110 -9.10 14.22 13.49
CA THR A 110 -7.83 14.82 13.10
C THR A 110 -7.32 14.24 11.79
N HIS A 111 -6.56 15.05 11.04
CA HIS A 111 -5.78 14.63 9.88
C HIS A 111 -4.48 13.89 10.25
N LEU A 112 -4.04 14.01 11.50
CA LEU A 112 -2.87 13.30 12.01
C LEU A 112 -3.10 11.79 12.07
N PHE A 113 -2.04 11.01 11.93
CA PHE A 113 -2.12 9.58 12.17
C PHE A 113 -2.04 9.29 13.67
N GLY A 114 -2.51 8.12 14.11
CA GLY A 114 -2.43 7.70 15.51
C GLY A 114 -0.98 7.66 16.02
N ILE A 115 -0.02 7.30 15.16
CA ILE A 115 1.40 7.38 15.49
C ILE A 115 1.85 8.82 15.81
N ASP A 116 1.19 9.85 15.28
CA ASP A 116 1.54 11.25 15.53
C ASP A 116 0.95 11.80 16.84
N LEU A 117 0.00 11.07 17.46
CA LEU A 117 -0.64 11.49 18.69
C LEU A 117 0.15 11.03 19.92
N SER A 118 0.18 11.87 20.96
CA SER A 118 0.84 11.56 22.24
C SER A 118 0.17 10.40 22.97
N SER A 119 0.89 9.66 23.80
CA SER A 119 0.21 8.76 24.74
C SER A 119 -0.63 9.53 25.76
N ARG A 120 -1.60 8.82 26.33
CA ARG A 120 -2.39 9.34 27.44
C ARG A 120 -2.92 8.20 28.30
N LYS A 121 -3.37 8.54 29.51
CA LYS A 121 -4.03 7.60 30.42
C LYS A 121 -5.47 7.35 30.00
N CYS A 122 -5.92 6.11 30.10
CA CYS A 122 -7.32 5.74 29.94
C CYS A 122 -8.19 6.47 30.97
N PRO A 123 -9.26 7.17 30.57
CA PRO A 123 -10.13 7.87 31.52
C PRO A 123 -10.94 6.92 32.42
N CYS A 124 -11.07 5.64 32.03
CA CYS A 124 -11.85 4.65 32.78
C CYS A 124 -11.01 3.85 33.79
N CYS A 125 -9.81 3.38 33.39
CA CYS A 125 -8.99 2.50 34.22
C CYS A 125 -7.55 2.99 34.44
N ASN A 126 -7.19 4.16 33.91
CA ASN A 126 -5.86 4.78 34.05
C ASN A 126 -4.69 3.98 33.41
N THR A 127 -4.96 2.96 32.58
CA THR A 127 -3.94 2.29 31.78
C THR A 127 -3.33 3.24 30.75
N GLU A 128 -2.02 3.15 30.49
CA GLU A 128 -1.36 3.90 29.42
C GLU A 128 -1.90 3.44 28.06
N MET A 129 -2.38 4.37 27.24
CA MET A 129 -2.87 4.09 25.90
C MET A 129 -2.04 4.83 24.86
N TRP A 130 -1.87 4.17 23.72
CA TRP A 130 -1.26 4.74 22.54
C TRP A 130 -2.32 4.81 21.45
N ALA A 131 -2.31 5.90 20.68
CA ALA A 131 -3.22 6.00 19.55
C ALA A 131 -2.75 5.11 18.40
N ASP A 132 -3.72 4.72 17.58
CA ASP A 132 -3.54 3.96 16.34
C ASP A 132 -4.47 4.52 15.25
N GLY A 133 -4.36 4.01 14.02
CA GLY A 133 -5.19 4.42 12.90
C GLY A 133 -4.49 5.44 11.97
N TYR A 134 -4.65 5.24 10.66
CA TYR A 134 -4.00 6.03 9.61
C TYR A 134 -5.00 6.71 8.66
N ASN A 135 -6.26 6.84 9.10
CA ASN A 135 -7.33 7.60 8.45
C ASN A 135 -7.67 7.14 7.02
N LEU A 136 -7.60 5.86 6.68
CA LEU A 136 -7.93 5.40 5.33
C LEU A 136 -9.42 5.07 5.17
N SER A 137 -10.06 5.79 4.26
CA SER A 137 -11.48 5.62 3.96
C SER A 137 -11.75 4.29 3.24
N LEU A 138 -12.96 3.76 3.43
CA LEU A 138 -13.41 2.55 2.76
C LEU A 138 -13.48 2.78 1.25
N GLU A 139 -13.92 3.96 0.87
CA GLU A 139 -14.17 4.39 -0.49
C GLU A 139 -12.88 4.43 -1.32
N SER A 140 -11.74 4.68 -0.68
CA SER A 140 -10.42 4.60 -1.33
C SER A 140 -10.10 3.18 -1.85
N VAL A 141 -10.61 2.15 -1.16
CA VAL A 141 -10.39 0.73 -1.46
C VAL A 141 -11.46 0.17 -2.37
N TRP A 142 -12.73 0.31 -1.95
CA TRP A 142 -13.88 -0.40 -2.51
C TRP A 142 -14.74 0.46 -3.43
N GLY A 143 -14.48 1.78 -3.47
CA GLY A 143 -15.42 2.74 -4.03
C GLY A 143 -16.67 2.89 -3.16
N ILE A 144 -17.73 3.47 -3.74
CA ILE A 144 -18.98 3.72 -3.00
C ILE A 144 -19.82 2.45 -2.82
N ASP A 145 -19.86 1.59 -3.84
CA ASP A 145 -20.78 0.46 -3.93
C ASP A 145 -20.07 -0.90 -3.89
N GLY A 146 -18.76 -0.93 -3.60
CA GLY A 146 -17.98 -2.17 -3.55
C GLY A 146 -17.50 -2.68 -4.91
N LYS A 147 -17.81 -1.99 -6.02
CA LYS A 147 -17.50 -2.47 -7.37
C LYS A 147 -16.22 -1.89 -7.98
N LYS A 148 -15.45 -1.13 -7.20
CA LYS A 148 -14.14 -0.66 -7.67
C LYS A 148 -13.25 -1.88 -7.92
N SER A 149 -12.63 -1.93 -9.11
CA SER A 149 -11.62 -2.96 -9.39
C SER A 149 -10.42 -2.78 -8.44
N ILE A 150 -10.04 -3.88 -7.78
CA ILE A 150 -8.92 -3.93 -6.85
C ILE A 150 -7.78 -4.71 -7.50
N SER A 151 -6.56 -4.20 -7.35
CA SER A 151 -5.34 -4.90 -7.76
C SER A 151 -4.60 -5.42 -6.54
N PHE A 152 -4.28 -6.71 -6.55
CA PHE A 152 -3.48 -7.37 -5.53
C PHE A 152 -2.03 -7.48 -6.01
N GLU A 153 -1.17 -6.66 -5.44
CA GLU A 153 0.27 -6.72 -5.67
C GLU A 153 0.99 -6.72 -4.32
N TYR A 154 1.96 -7.62 -4.19
CA TYR A 154 2.70 -7.83 -2.95
C TYR A 154 4.14 -7.36 -3.16
N ASN A 155 4.64 -6.53 -2.26
CA ASN A 155 6.07 -6.30 -2.07
C ASN A 155 6.59 -7.34 -1.08
N VAL A 156 7.60 -8.10 -1.49
CA VAL A 156 8.21 -9.18 -0.71
C VAL A 156 9.74 -9.09 -0.75
N ASN A 157 10.42 -9.78 0.15
CA ASN A 157 11.85 -10.02 -0.01
C ASN A 157 12.06 -11.15 -1.06
N SER A 158 13.27 -11.23 -1.61
CA SER A 158 13.61 -12.14 -2.70
C SER A 158 13.52 -13.62 -2.29
N GLU A 159 13.84 -13.94 -1.04
CA GLU A 159 13.78 -15.31 -0.52
C GLU A 159 12.34 -15.82 -0.35
N PHE A 160 11.39 -14.91 -0.12
CA PHE A 160 9.99 -15.25 0.09
C PHE A 160 9.32 -15.86 -1.14
N LEU A 161 9.84 -15.60 -2.34
CA LEU A 161 9.28 -16.12 -3.58
C LEU A 161 9.13 -17.66 -3.55
N ALA A 162 10.10 -18.38 -2.98
CA ALA A 162 10.03 -19.84 -2.88
C ALA A 162 8.94 -20.31 -1.90
N PHE A 163 8.77 -19.60 -0.79
CA PHE A 163 7.69 -19.86 0.17
C PHE A 163 6.32 -19.54 -0.41
N ALA A 164 6.20 -18.41 -1.12
CA ALA A 164 4.99 -18.01 -1.80
C ALA A 164 4.55 -19.06 -2.83
N ARG A 165 5.47 -19.58 -3.65
CA ARG A 165 5.17 -20.67 -4.60
C ARG A 165 4.58 -21.89 -3.91
N ARG A 166 5.25 -22.40 -2.87
CA ARG A 166 4.79 -23.57 -2.10
C ARG A 166 3.43 -23.34 -1.45
N THR A 167 3.17 -22.12 -1.01
CA THR A 167 1.86 -21.73 -0.46
C THR A 167 0.79 -21.76 -1.54
N LEU A 168 1.06 -21.21 -2.73
CA LEU A 168 0.14 -21.27 -3.86
C LEU A 168 -0.13 -22.71 -4.32
N GLU A 169 0.90 -23.57 -4.39
CA GLU A 169 0.76 -25.00 -4.74
C GLU A 169 -0.11 -25.76 -3.72
N LYS A 170 -0.12 -25.35 -2.45
CA LYS A 170 -1.01 -25.94 -1.42
C LYS A 170 -2.45 -25.44 -1.54
N ILE A 171 -2.63 -24.18 -1.92
CA ILE A 171 -3.95 -23.55 -2.09
C ILE A 171 -4.65 -24.08 -3.36
N TYR A 172 -3.86 -24.35 -4.40
CA TYR A 172 -4.30 -24.82 -5.71
C TYR A 172 -3.66 -26.20 -6.03
N PRO A 173 -4.07 -27.28 -5.32
CA PRO A 173 -3.39 -28.58 -5.41
C PRO A 173 -3.58 -29.30 -6.76
N ASP A 174 -4.62 -28.95 -7.51
CA ASP A 174 -4.98 -29.56 -8.79
C ASP A 174 -4.52 -28.73 -9.99
N GLN A 175 -3.78 -27.64 -9.75
CA GLN A 175 -3.31 -26.71 -10.79
C GLN A 175 -1.79 -26.62 -10.78
N GLU A 176 -1.20 -26.41 -11.97
CA GLU A 176 0.20 -26.05 -12.05
C GLU A 176 0.40 -24.57 -11.65
N VAL A 177 1.34 -24.32 -10.73
CA VAL A 177 1.80 -22.97 -10.39
C VAL A 177 3.08 -22.66 -11.17
N ALA A 178 2.91 -22.00 -12.31
CA ALA A 178 4.00 -21.61 -13.20
C ALA A 178 4.66 -20.30 -12.74
N ARG A 179 5.94 -20.10 -13.10
CA ARG A 179 6.61 -18.80 -12.93
C ARG A 179 6.00 -17.80 -13.91
N TRP A 180 5.80 -16.56 -13.46
CA TRP A 180 5.34 -15.46 -14.32
C TRP A 180 6.44 -14.42 -14.49
N GLY A 181 6.90 -14.26 -15.73
CA GLY A 181 7.92 -13.30 -16.14
C GLY A 181 7.32 -12.09 -16.85
N MET A 182 7.99 -10.94 -16.74
CA MET A 182 7.70 -9.75 -17.55
C MET A 182 8.96 -9.27 -18.26
N PHE A 183 8.77 -8.87 -19.52
CA PHE A 183 9.82 -8.30 -20.34
C PHE A 183 10.35 -6.99 -19.72
N GLN A 184 11.67 -6.90 -19.62
CA GLN A 184 12.36 -5.67 -19.29
C GLN A 184 12.83 -4.99 -20.56
N PHE A 185 12.55 -3.70 -20.68
CA PHE A 185 12.99 -2.87 -21.79
C PHE A 185 14.02 -1.87 -21.30
N ASN A 186 15.00 -1.55 -22.14
CA ASN A 186 15.90 -0.44 -21.86
C ASN A 186 15.07 0.85 -21.85
N SER A 187 15.15 1.62 -20.76
CA SER A 187 14.37 2.85 -20.57
C SER A 187 15.09 4.11 -21.08
N THR A 188 16.17 3.94 -21.84
CA THR A 188 16.85 5.07 -22.49
C THR A 188 16.10 5.53 -23.74
N GLN A 189 16.12 6.85 -23.96
CA GLN A 189 15.30 7.59 -24.93
C GLN A 189 15.43 7.14 -26.41
N PHE A 190 16.32 6.19 -26.72
CA PHE A 190 16.68 5.75 -28.07
C PHE A 190 16.82 4.23 -28.21
N ASP A 191 16.52 3.45 -27.18
CA ASP A 191 16.75 2.00 -27.18
C ASP A 191 15.58 1.27 -26.52
N GLU A 192 14.64 0.77 -27.31
CA GLU A 192 13.53 -0.07 -26.84
C GLU A 192 13.89 -1.57 -26.84
N ARG A 193 15.18 -1.93 -26.93
CA ARG A 193 15.56 -3.34 -26.91
C ARG A 193 15.18 -3.98 -25.59
N MET A 194 14.60 -5.18 -25.70
CA MET A 194 14.39 -6.08 -24.58
C MET A 194 15.75 -6.45 -23.97
N ILE A 195 15.90 -6.24 -22.67
CA ILE A 195 17.11 -6.55 -21.91
C ILE A 195 17.04 -7.98 -21.36
N GLY A 196 15.85 -8.40 -20.92
CA GLY A 196 15.66 -9.71 -20.28
C GLY A 196 14.20 -9.92 -19.85
N VAL A 197 13.98 -11.02 -19.13
CA VAL A 197 12.68 -11.35 -18.53
C VAL A 197 12.88 -11.55 -17.04
N ASN A 198 12.22 -10.72 -16.23
CA ASN A 198 12.32 -10.79 -14.78
C ASN A 198 11.10 -11.48 -14.21
N LEU A 199 11.33 -12.27 -13.17
CA LEU A 199 10.26 -12.90 -12.39
C LEU A 199 9.46 -11.80 -11.67
N VAL A 200 8.14 -11.78 -11.89
CA VAL A 200 7.21 -10.84 -11.24
C VAL A 200 6.16 -11.52 -10.38
N GLY A 201 6.25 -12.85 -10.24
CA GLY A 201 5.36 -13.65 -9.42
C GLY A 201 5.05 -15.01 -10.05
N TYR A 202 3.82 -15.47 -9.85
CA TYR A 202 3.37 -16.78 -10.31
C TYR A 202 2.05 -16.69 -11.08
N ALA A 203 1.83 -17.68 -11.94
CA ALA A 203 0.64 -17.86 -12.74
C ALA A 203 0.02 -19.22 -12.37
N ILE A 204 -1.21 -19.21 -11.89
CA ILE A 204 -1.97 -20.43 -11.58
C ILE A 204 -2.73 -20.82 -12.84
N LEU A 205 -2.37 -21.98 -13.40
CA LEU A 205 -2.98 -22.46 -14.64
C LEU A 205 -4.34 -23.11 -14.36
N PRO A 206 -5.24 -23.14 -15.35
CA PRO A 206 -6.45 -23.95 -15.29
C PRO A 206 -6.14 -25.42 -14.97
N SER A 207 -7.07 -26.11 -14.32
CA SER A 207 -6.96 -27.55 -14.07
C SER A 207 -6.72 -28.32 -15.36
N GLU A 208 -5.91 -29.38 -15.27
CA GLU A 208 -5.50 -30.22 -16.40
C GLU A 208 -4.56 -29.55 -17.41
N ASN A 209 -4.36 -28.23 -17.33
CA ASN A 209 -3.38 -27.53 -18.15
C ASN A 209 -2.01 -27.49 -17.51
N THR A 210 -0.99 -27.54 -18.36
CA THR A 210 0.41 -27.33 -18.00
C THR A 210 0.98 -26.14 -18.73
N ILE A 211 2.16 -25.68 -18.33
CA ILE A 211 2.85 -24.60 -19.05
C ILE A 211 3.03 -24.90 -20.55
N GLN A 212 3.11 -26.18 -20.95
CA GLN A 212 3.28 -26.59 -22.34
C GLN A 212 2.04 -26.35 -23.21
N ASP A 213 0.87 -26.13 -22.62
CA ASP A 213 -0.34 -25.80 -23.38
C ASP A 213 -0.37 -24.33 -23.84
N TYR A 214 0.56 -23.51 -23.33
CA TYR A 214 0.64 -22.07 -23.58
C TYR A 214 1.92 -21.69 -24.32
N THR A 215 2.27 -22.44 -25.37
CA THR A 215 3.54 -22.28 -26.11
C THR A 215 3.83 -20.84 -26.57
N ASP A 216 2.79 -20.08 -26.95
CA ASP A 216 2.91 -18.68 -27.39
C ASP A 216 3.25 -17.69 -26.26
N LEU A 217 3.02 -18.09 -25.01
CA LEU A 217 3.29 -17.28 -23.81
C LEU A 217 4.59 -17.67 -23.10
N ILE A 218 5.28 -18.72 -23.54
CA ILE A 218 6.49 -19.22 -22.89
C ILE A 218 7.71 -18.35 -23.21
N SER A 219 8.48 -18.02 -22.19
CA SER A 219 9.81 -17.44 -22.31
C SER A 219 10.75 -18.00 -21.23
N TYR A 220 11.96 -17.44 -21.15
CA TYR A 220 12.99 -17.85 -20.20
C TYR A 220 13.41 -16.66 -19.36
N LEU A 221 13.44 -16.86 -18.04
CA LEU A 221 14.03 -15.91 -17.10
C LEU A 221 15.54 -15.81 -17.31
N GLU A 222 16.17 -14.78 -16.74
CA GLU A 222 17.62 -14.57 -16.84
C GLU A 222 18.45 -15.77 -16.35
N ASN A 223 17.93 -16.54 -15.40
CA ASN A 223 18.57 -17.76 -14.88
C ASN A 223 18.32 -19.02 -15.73
N GLY A 224 17.61 -18.89 -16.85
CA GLY A 224 17.25 -20.00 -17.75
C GLY A 224 16.00 -20.79 -17.36
N ASP A 225 15.33 -20.44 -16.26
CA ASP A 225 14.06 -21.09 -15.88
C ASP A 225 12.94 -20.73 -16.85
N ILE A 226 12.11 -21.71 -17.21
CA ILE A 226 10.91 -21.49 -18.02
C ILE A 226 9.88 -20.68 -17.21
N CYS A 227 9.26 -19.70 -17.87
CA CYS A 227 8.15 -18.92 -17.33
C CYS A 227 7.06 -18.63 -18.38
N ILE A 228 5.86 -18.34 -17.91
CA ILE A 228 4.81 -17.70 -18.70
C ILE A 228 5.04 -16.19 -18.69
N THR A 229 4.78 -15.55 -19.82
CA THR A 229 4.84 -14.10 -20.01
C THR A 229 3.47 -13.56 -20.39
N GLY A 230 3.30 -12.24 -20.29
CA GLY A 230 2.06 -11.55 -20.63
C GLY A 230 1.58 -10.60 -19.55
N GLY A 231 0.70 -9.69 -19.94
CA GLY A 231 0.03 -8.76 -19.03
C GLY A 231 -1.05 -9.45 -18.19
N ILE A 232 -1.50 -8.82 -17.09
CA ILE A 232 -2.58 -9.37 -16.24
C ILE A 232 -3.83 -9.70 -17.05
N LEU A 233 -4.26 -8.77 -17.92
CA LEU A 233 -5.47 -8.93 -18.73
C LEU A 233 -5.34 -10.08 -19.73
N GLU A 234 -4.20 -10.16 -20.43
CA GLU A 234 -3.90 -11.23 -21.37
C GLU A 234 -3.91 -12.61 -20.68
N LEU A 235 -3.27 -12.74 -19.52
CA LEU A 235 -3.30 -13.98 -18.74
C LEU A 235 -4.74 -14.35 -18.33
N GLN A 236 -5.54 -13.38 -17.92
CA GLN A 236 -6.94 -13.60 -17.56
C GLN A 236 -7.80 -14.03 -18.76
N GLU A 237 -7.53 -13.54 -19.97
CA GLU A 237 -8.19 -14.01 -21.21
C GLU A 237 -7.92 -15.50 -21.46
N HIS A 238 -6.74 -15.98 -21.08
CA HIS A 238 -6.37 -17.40 -21.09
C HIS A 238 -6.85 -18.20 -19.86
N SER A 239 -7.69 -17.60 -18.99
CA SER A 239 -8.13 -18.18 -17.71
C SER A 239 -6.97 -18.52 -16.75
N ILE A 240 -5.82 -17.87 -16.94
CA ILE A 240 -4.67 -17.98 -16.04
C ILE A 240 -4.85 -16.94 -14.94
N LYS A 241 -4.68 -17.33 -13.67
CA LYS A 241 -4.76 -16.40 -12.53
C LYS A 241 -3.36 -15.89 -12.16
N PRO A 242 -3.04 -14.60 -12.38
CA PRO A 242 -1.76 -14.03 -11.99
C PRO A 242 -1.72 -13.67 -10.49
N VAL A 243 -0.60 -13.98 -9.84
CA VAL A 243 -0.27 -13.55 -8.46
C VAL A 243 1.03 -12.77 -8.50
N ARG A 244 0.94 -11.44 -8.42
CA ARG A 244 2.09 -10.52 -8.58
C ARG A 244 2.86 -10.33 -7.28
N LEU A 245 4.10 -10.82 -7.24
CA LEU A 245 5.02 -10.73 -6.11
C LEU A 245 6.28 -9.96 -6.56
N LEU A 246 6.35 -8.68 -6.22
CA LEU A 246 7.46 -7.81 -6.56
C LEU A 246 8.49 -7.85 -5.44
N THR A 247 9.73 -8.19 -5.79
CA THR A 247 10.85 -8.12 -4.85
C THR A 247 11.28 -6.68 -4.66
N VAL A 248 11.55 -6.29 -3.42
CA VAL A 248 11.99 -4.92 -3.09
C VAL A 248 13.22 -4.98 -2.18
N GLU A 249 14.29 -4.31 -2.59
CA GLU A 249 15.60 -4.31 -1.92
C GLU A 249 15.51 -3.96 -0.43
N ILE A 250 14.68 -2.97 -0.05
CA ILE A 250 14.50 -2.60 1.36
C ILE A 250 13.99 -3.77 2.23
N LEU A 251 13.20 -4.70 1.67
CA LEU A 251 12.72 -5.87 2.40
C LEU A 251 13.82 -6.93 2.53
N ASP A 252 14.71 -7.05 1.55
CA ASP A 252 15.93 -7.87 1.65
C ASP A 252 16.89 -7.31 2.71
N GLU A 253 17.11 -6.00 2.73
CA GLU A 253 17.91 -5.31 3.74
C GLU A 253 17.32 -5.48 5.15
N LEU A 254 16.02 -5.24 5.33
CA LEU A 254 15.34 -5.46 6.61
C LEU A 254 15.47 -6.92 7.07
N THR A 255 15.31 -7.88 6.16
CA THR A 255 15.46 -9.31 6.48
C THR A 255 16.87 -9.62 7.00
N GLU A 256 17.90 -9.03 6.38
CA GLU A 256 19.28 -9.20 6.85
C GLU A 256 19.53 -8.49 8.19
N LEU A 257 19.01 -7.28 8.39
CA LEU A 257 19.10 -6.57 9.67
C LEU A 257 18.45 -7.37 10.80
N GLN A 258 17.30 -8.01 10.55
CA GLN A 258 16.66 -8.92 11.51
C GLN A 258 17.59 -10.07 11.91
N ARG A 259 18.27 -10.70 10.95
CA ARG A 259 19.19 -11.82 11.20
C ARG A 259 20.37 -11.41 12.06
N GLN A 260 20.93 -10.24 11.78
CA GLN A 260 22.13 -9.76 12.46
C GLN A 260 21.83 -9.25 13.88
N THR A 261 20.62 -8.72 14.13
CA THR A 261 20.25 -8.13 15.43
C THR A 261 19.41 -9.04 16.32
N GLY A 262 18.71 -10.00 15.73
CA GLY A 262 17.69 -10.78 16.44
C GLY A 262 16.41 -10.00 16.76
N ILE A 263 16.25 -8.77 16.27
CA ILE A 263 15.04 -7.97 16.44
C ILE A 263 14.18 -8.18 15.20
N TYR A 264 12.96 -8.67 15.35
CA TYR A 264 12.07 -8.90 14.20
C TYR A 264 11.37 -7.60 13.77
N ALA A 265 11.35 -7.31 12.47
CA ALA A 265 10.82 -6.05 11.95
C ALA A 265 9.28 -5.97 12.01
N ASN A 266 8.60 -7.08 12.27
CA ASN A 266 7.16 -7.12 12.57
C ASN A 266 6.85 -6.73 14.03
N GLU A 267 7.82 -6.82 14.94
CA GLU A 267 7.67 -6.41 16.35
C GLU A 267 7.93 -4.90 16.53
N ILE A 268 8.53 -4.24 15.54
CA ILE A 268 8.75 -2.79 15.54
C ILE A 268 7.45 -2.09 15.11
N GLY A 269 6.63 -1.72 16.08
CA GLY A 269 5.32 -1.10 15.87
C GLY A 269 5.32 0.42 16.03
N ASN A 270 4.13 1.03 16.02
CA ASN A 270 3.98 2.47 16.23
C ASN A 270 4.72 2.94 17.48
N LYS A 271 4.73 2.14 18.56
CA LYS A 271 5.34 2.53 19.83
C LYS A 271 6.83 2.85 19.71
N GLU A 272 7.56 2.00 19.01
CA GLU A 272 9.00 2.14 18.78
C GLU A 272 9.29 3.20 17.72
N LEU A 273 8.44 3.26 16.68
CA LEU A 273 8.65 4.14 15.53
C LEU A 273 8.39 5.62 15.80
N ARG A 274 7.53 5.99 16.77
CA ARG A 274 7.25 7.41 17.08
C ARG A 274 8.47 8.28 17.36
N GLU A 275 9.53 7.68 17.91
CA GLU A 275 10.78 8.38 18.23
C GLU A 275 11.72 8.52 17.03
N ILE A 276 11.31 8.02 15.85
CA ILE A 276 12.06 8.12 14.60
C ILE A 276 11.63 9.39 13.87
N THR A 277 12.59 10.29 13.69
CA THR A 277 12.38 11.55 12.97
C THR A 277 12.73 11.41 11.49
N TRP A 278 12.31 12.38 10.68
CA TRP A 278 12.72 12.49 9.28
C TRP A 278 14.24 12.46 9.09
N SER A 279 14.99 13.04 10.04
CA SER A 279 16.46 13.09 9.98
C SER A 279 17.06 11.70 10.21
N ASN A 280 16.49 10.91 11.13
CA ASN A 280 16.89 9.51 11.31
C ASN A 280 16.64 8.71 10.04
N ILE A 281 15.50 8.92 9.37
CA ILE A 281 15.17 8.29 8.09
C ILE A 281 16.19 8.68 7.01
N CYS A 282 16.51 9.97 6.84
CA CYS A 282 17.49 10.40 5.82
C CYS A 282 18.89 9.80 6.04
N ASN A 283 19.30 9.55 7.29
CA ASN A 283 20.61 8.95 7.59
C ASN A 283 20.74 7.48 7.14
N THR A 284 19.65 6.83 6.75
CA THR A 284 19.67 5.44 6.22
C THR A 284 19.98 5.38 4.73
N ALA A 285 19.86 6.50 4.01
CA ALA A 285 19.85 6.58 2.55
C ALA A 285 18.77 5.72 1.85
N ALA A 286 17.80 5.15 2.59
CA ALA A 286 16.70 4.35 2.03
C ALA A 286 15.70 5.18 1.20
N PRO A 287 15.36 6.44 1.55
CA PRO A 287 14.47 7.25 0.73
C PRO A 287 15.12 7.73 -0.58
N SER A 288 14.30 8.07 -1.57
CA SER A 288 14.78 8.67 -2.83
C SER A 288 15.50 10.00 -2.59
N ARG A 289 16.38 10.40 -3.51
CA ARG A 289 17.12 11.67 -3.43
C ARG A 289 16.17 12.87 -3.32
N ASP A 290 15.10 12.88 -4.10
CA ASP A 290 14.11 13.97 -4.09
C ASP A 290 13.38 14.05 -2.74
N LEU A 291 13.03 12.91 -2.13
CA LEU A 291 12.42 12.90 -0.81
C LEU A 291 13.38 13.41 0.26
N GLN A 292 14.66 12.99 0.22
CA GLN A 292 15.66 13.49 1.15
C GLN A 292 15.81 15.01 1.06
N MET A 293 15.83 15.57 -0.16
CA MET A 293 15.86 17.02 -0.37
C MET A 293 14.62 17.73 0.18
N LEU A 294 13.42 17.17 -0.03
CA LEU A 294 12.18 17.69 0.54
C LEU A 294 12.22 17.67 2.07
N PHE A 295 12.62 16.56 2.68
CA PHE A 295 12.71 16.44 4.14
C PHE A 295 13.67 17.47 4.73
N GLN A 296 14.81 17.74 4.08
CA GLN A 296 15.75 18.76 4.54
C GLN A 296 15.20 20.18 4.44
N LYS A 297 14.45 20.50 3.37
CA LYS A 297 13.86 21.83 3.16
C LYS A 297 12.63 22.06 4.05
N VAL A 298 11.72 21.10 4.12
CA VAL A 298 10.42 21.20 4.82
C VAL A 298 10.55 20.86 6.31
N LYS A 299 11.44 19.91 6.67
CA LYS A 299 11.63 19.39 8.04
C LYS A 299 10.31 18.89 8.65
N PRO A 300 9.66 17.89 8.03
CA PRO A 300 8.35 17.40 8.45
C PRO A 300 8.37 16.95 9.92
N LYS A 301 7.31 17.23 10.68
CA LYS A 301 7.28 16.97 12.12
C LYS A 301 6.52 15.70 12.48
N THR A 302 5.66 15.25 11.58
CA THR A 302 4.75 14.13 11.79
C THR A 302 4.94 13.08 10.69
N TYR A 303 4.55 11.84 10.95
CA TYR A 303 4.39 10.80 9.94
C TYR A 303 3.37 11.20 8.89
N ARG A 304 2.30 11.92 9.27
CA ARG A 304 1.37 12.51 8.30
C ARG A 304 2.07 13.43 7.31
N ASP A 305 2.97 14.30 7.76
CA ASP A 305 3.76 15.18 6.89
C ASP A 305 4.72 14.37 6.01
N MET A 306 5.45 13.41 6.59
CA MET A 306 6.39 12.55 5.86
C MET A 306 5.70 11.78 4.74
N VAL A 307 4.52 11.23 5.00
CA VAL A 307 3.68 10.54 4.02
C VAL A 307 3.16 11.48 2.94
N ALA A 308 2.83 12.74 3.27
CA ALA A 308 2.43 13.74 2.30
C ALA A 308 3.57 14.04 1.29
N LEU A 309 4.79 14.22 1.80
CA LEU A 309 5.97 14.48 0.97
C LEU A 309 6.37 13.25 0.16
N GLU A 310 6.27 12.04 0.72
CA GLU A 310 6.47 10.79 -0.02
C GLU A 310 5.47 10.67 -1.17
N SER A 311 4.19 10.96 -0.94
CA SER A 311 3.18 10.99 -2.01
C SER A 311 3.53 11.97 -3.13
N SER A 312 4.17 13.08 -2.77
CA SER A 312 4.50 14.14 -3.71
C SER A 312 5.58 13.71 -4.68
N VAL A 313 6.61 12.97 -4.24
CA VAL A 313 7.67 12.49 -5.16
C VAL A 313 7.21 11.36 -6.10
N HIS A 314 6.11 10.68 -5.78
CA HIS A 314 5.48 9.67 -6.65
C HIS A 314 4.32 10.21 -7.51
N SER A 315 3.83 11.41 -7.20
CA SER A 315 2.79 12.08 -7.98
C SER A 315 3.37 12.74 -9.22
N THR A 316 2.52 12.99 -10.22
CA THR A 316 2.92 13.73 -11.42
C THR A 316 2.20 15.07 -11.47
N PHE A 317 2.94 16.14 -11.73
CA PHE A 317 2.47 17.52 -11.69
C PHE A 317 2.33 18.14 -13.08
N SER A 318 1.56 19.22 -13.17
CA SER A 318 1.23 19.91 -14.43
C SER A 318 2.44 20.54 -15.11
N TRP A 319 3.45 20.96 -14.34
CA TRP A 319 4.70 21.53 -14.85
C TRP A 319 5.71 20.50 -15.37
N GLN A 320 5.48 19.20 -15.13
CA GLN A 320 6.32 18.12 -15.64
C GLN A 320 5.94 17.83 -17.10
N ASN A 321 6.75 18.28 -18.06
CA ASN A 321 6.46 18.05 -19.49
C ASN A 321 7.07 16.73 -20.01
N GLY A 322 6.26 15.91 -20.68
CA GLY A 322 6.68 14.67 -21.33
C GLY A 322 6.93 13.47 -20.39
N GLN A 323 7.41 12.35 -20.96
CA GLN A 323 7.80 11.14 -20.21
C GLN A 323 9.07 11.32 -19.34
N GLN A 324 9.66 12.52 -19.32
CA GLN A 324 10.92 12.87 -18.66
C GLN A 324 10.81 13.99 -17.60
N GLY A 325 9.60 14.41 -17.22
CA GLY A 325 9.45 15.48 -16.25
C GLY A 325 9.97 15.07 -14.86
N TYR A 326 11.15 15.55 -14.46
CA TYR A 326 11.71 15.32 -13.13
C TYR A 326 10.87 16.03 -12.05
N PHE A 327 10.92 15.53 -10.82
CA PHE A 327 10.28 16.21 -9.70
C PHE A 327 11.09 17.47 -9.35
N ASP A 328 10.45 18.63 -9.44
CA ASP A 328 11.07 19.92 -9.13
C ASP A 328 10.69 20.35 -7.71
N VAL A 329 11.63 20.19 -6.79
CA VAL A 329 11.47 20.47 -5.36
C VAL A 329 11.07 21.92 -5.11
N ASP A 330 11.63 22.88 -5.86
CA ASP A 330 11.38 24.31 -5.62
C ASP A 330 10.01 24.72 -6.12
N LYS A 331 9.60 24.24 -7.31
CA LYS A 331 8.22 24.44 -7.80
C LYS A 331 7.17 23.78 -6.92
N PHE A 332 7.46 22.59 -6.40
CA PHE A 332 6.59 21.94 -5.44
C PHE A 332 6.41 22.80 -4.18
N ILE A 333 7.50 23.30 -3.60
CA ILE A 333 7.44 24.19 -2.43
C ILE A 333 6.63 25.45 -2.76
N GLU A 334 6.87 26.10 -3.91
CA GLU A 334 6.10 27.26 -4.36
C GLU A 334 4.59 26.95 -4.42
N MET A 335 4.20 25.84 -5.04
CA MET A 335 2.80 25.38 -5.10
C MET A 335 2.18 25.26 -3.70
N THR A 336 2.90 24.66 -2.73
CA THR A 336 2.40 24.49 -1.37
C THR A 336 2.21 25.80 -0.60
N THR A 337 2.80 26.91 -1.08
CA THR A 337 2.67 28.22 -0.44
C THR A 337 1.47 29.03 -0.93
N THR A 338 0.79 28.57 -1.98
CA THR A 338 -0.40 29.23 -2.53
C THR A 338 -1.57 29.24 -1.53
N ASN A 339 -2.46 30.22 -1.64
CA ASN A 339 -3.58 30.37 -0.70
C ASN A 339 -4.52 29.16 -0.73
N ASP A 340 -4.89 28.69 -1.93
CA ASP A 340 -5.76 27.53 -2.08
C ASP A 340 -5.15 26.27 -1.48
N PHE A 341 -3.84 26.05 -1.67
CA PHE A 341 -3.15 24.88 -1.08
C PHE A 341 -3.04 24.97 0.44
N LYS A 342 -2.85 26.18 1.00
CA LYS A 342 -2.86 26.36 2.46
C LYS A 342 -4.22 26.07 3.09
N ILE A 343 -5.31 26.32 2.36
CA ILE A 343 -6.68 26.00 2.80
C ILE A 343 -6.97 24.52 2.60
N TYR A 344 -6.55 23.96 1.46
CA TYR A 344 -6.77 22.57 1.05
C TYR A 344 -5.44 21.86 0.76
N PRO A 345 -4.66 21.45 1.79
CA PRO A 345 -3.36 20.82 1.62
C PRO A 345 -3.49 19.36 1.15
N CYS A 346 -3.93 19.19 -0.09
CA CYS A 346 -4.16 17.89 -0.69
C CYS A 346 -2.88 17.36 -1.35
N PHE A 347 -2.20 16.41 -0.71
CA PHE A 347 -0.99 15.76 -1.24
C PHE A 347 -1.26 14.38 -1.82
N THR A 348 -2.30 13.72 -1.32
CA THR A 348 -2.73 12.39 -1.73
C THR A 348 -4.13 12.46 -2.30
N ARG A 349 -4.53 11.43 -3.05
CA ARG A 349 -5.90 11.33 -3.55
C ARG A 349 -6.91 11.32 -2.39
N GLU A 350 -6.60 10.64 -1.29
CA GLU A 350 -7.47 10.57 -0.12
C GLU A 350 -7.65 11.94 0.53
N ASP A 351 -6.63 12.82 0.53
CA ASP A 351 -6.78 14.17 1.06
C ASP A 351 -7.83 14.98 0.28
N PHE A 352 -7.87 14.84 -1.06
CA PHE A 352 -8.93 15.48 -1.85
C PHE A 352 -10.32 15.00 -1.41
N TYR A 353 -10.47 13.69 -1.20
CA TYR A 353 -11.73 13.12 -0.73
C TYR A 353 -12.09 13.66 0.66
N ASP A 354 -11.16 13.61 1.60
CA ASP A 354 -11.36 14.04 2.99
C ASP A 354 -11.80 15.52 3.05
N TYR A 355 -11.09 16.42 2.35
CA TYR A 355 -11.45 17.84 2.30
C TYR A 355 -12.78 18.11 1.59
N MET A 356 -13.15 17.32 0.58
CA MET A 356 -14.48 17.43 -0.05
C MET A 356 -15.59 17.05 0.95
N ILE A 357 -15.43 15.96 1.69
CA ILE A 357 -16.39 15.55 2.73
C ILE A 357 -16.52 16.60 3.83
N GLU A 358 -15.40 17.17 4.30
CA GLU A 358 -15.39 18.24 5.29
C GLU A 358 -16.11 19.52 4.83
N ASN A 359 -16.10 19.78 3.53
CA ASN A 359 -16.80 20.91 2.92
C ASN A 359 -18.25 20.57 2.51
N GLY A 360 -18.79 19.44 2.97
CA GLY A 360 -20.19 19.06 2.79
C GLY A 360 -20.53 18.49 1.42
N VAL A 361 -19.52 18.12 0.61
CA VAL A 361 -19.75 17.37 -0.63
C VAL A 361 -20.21 15.95 -0.25
N ASP A 362 -21.29 15.46 -0.85
CA ASP A 362 -21.75 14.10 -0.58
C ASP A 362 -20.73 13.06 -1.08
N ARG A 363 -20.78 11.86 -0.48
CA ARG A 363 -19.78 10.81 -0.72
C ARG A 363 -19.70 10.38 -2.18
N VAL A 364 -20.84 10.30 -2.88
CA VAL A 364 -20.87 9.86 -4.28
C VAL A 364 -20.12 10.86 -5.14
N ARG A 365 -20.49 12.14 -5.03
CA ARG A 365 -19.83 13.23 -5.79
C ARG A 365 -18.37 13.39 -5.42
N ALA A 366 -18.04 13.29 -4.13
CA ALA A 366 -16.65 13.35 -3.66
C ALA A 366 -15.81 12.21 -4.26
N TYR A 367 -16.36 11.00 -4.36
CA TYR A 367 -15.67 9.87 -4.97
C TYR A 367 -15.51 10.01 -6.50
N GLU A 368 -16.53 10.49 -7.19
CA GLU A 368 -16.45 10.78 -8.64
C GLU A 368 -15.36 11.82 -8.93
N ALA A 369 -15.36 12.93 -8.17
CA ALA A 369 -14.34 13.96 -8.28
C ALA A 369 -12.95 13.42 -7.93
N PHE A 370 -12.82 12.63 -6.87
CA PHE A 370 -11.59 11.95 -6.48
C PHE A 370 -11.00 11.11 -7.63
N GLU A 371 -11.83 10.31 -8.31
CA GLU A 371 -11.40 9.48 -9.45
C GLU A 371 -11.00 10.32 -10.67
N CYS A 372 -11.63 11.47 -10.89
CA CYS A 372 -11.24 12.42 -11.94
C CYS A 372 -9.90 13.11 -11.62
N ILE A 373 -9.76 13.61 -10.39
CA ILE A 373 -8.56 14.33 -9.92
C ILE A 373 -7.34 13.42 -9.99
N ARG A 374 -7.44 12.17 -9.47
CA ARG A 374 -6.30 11.25 -9.47
C ARG A 374 -5.83 10.86 -10.87
N LYS A 375 -6.66 11.04 -11.91
CA LYS A 375 -6.33 10.83 -13.34
C LYS A 375 -5.92 12.12 -14.07
N GLY A 376 -5.79 13.25 -13.37
CA GLY A 376 -5.34 14.51 -13.95
C GLY A 376 -6.37 15.19 -14.87
N TYR A 377 -7.67 14.93 -14.69
CA TYR A 377 -8.70 15.49 -15.56
C TYR A 377 -8.73 17.03 -15.55
N ALA A 378 -8.31 17.64 -14.44
CA ALA A 378 -8.21 19.10 -14.29
C ALA A 378 -7.31 19.78 -15.34
N VAL A 379 -6.34 19.06 -15.89
CA VAL A 379 -5.39 19.55 -16.90
C VAL A 379 -5.49 18.80 -18.22
N SER A 380 -6.46 17.88 -18.35
CA SER A 380 -6.66 17.09 -19.55
C SER A 380 -7.51 17.85 -20.57
N VAL A 381 -6.99 17.96 -21.80
CA VAL A 381 -7.76 18.49 -22.93
C VAL A 381 -8.94 17.58 -23.29
N LYS A 382 -8.75 16.25 -23.16
CA LYS A 382 -9.75 15.23 -23.50
C LYS A 382 -10.95 15.22 -22.54
N HIS A 383 -10.70 15.46 -21.26
CA HIS A 383 -11.70 15.32 -20.19
C HIS A 383 -12.23 16.66 -19.67
N LYS A 384 -12.12 17.73 -20.48
CA LYS A 384 -12.47 19.10 -20.07
C LYS A 384 -13.94 19.25 -19.68
N ASP A 385 -14.85 18.58 -20.37
CA ASP A 385 -16.28 18.68 -20.08
C ASP A 385 -16.66 17.90 -18.83
N GLU A 386 -16.14 16.67 -18.66
CA GLU A 386 -16.27 15.88 -17.42
C GLU A 386 -15.79 16.69 -16.20
N TRP A 387 -14.64 17.36 -16.30
CA TRP A 387 -14.10 18.21 -15.23
C TRP A 387 -14.99 19.40 -14.88
N LYS A 388 -15.56 20.09 -15.89
CA LYS A 388 -16.40 21.27 -15.67
C LYS A 388 -17.67 20.96 -14.89
N HIS A 389 -18.22 19.75 -15.06
CA HIS A 389 -19.46 19.33 -14.41
C HIS A 389 -19.29 18.92 -12.94
N LEU A 390 -18.05 18.83 -12.43
CA LEU A 390 -17.82 18.51 -11.03
C LEU A 390 -18.29 19.66 -10.11
N GLU A 391 -19.24 19.36 -9.24
CA GLU A 391 -19.76 20.28 -8.22
C GLU A 391 -18.95 20.17 -6.92
N ILE A 392 -17.71 20.66 -6.94
CA ILE A 392 -16.78 20.65 -5.81
C ILE A 392 -16.23 22.06 -5.54
N PRO A 393 -15.74 22.36 -4.32
CA PRO A 393 -15.19 23.68 -3.96
C PRO A 393 -14.12 24.18 -4.94
N GLU A 394 -14.16 25.46 -5.29
CA GLU A 394 -13.24 26.04 -6.31
C GLU A 394 -11.77 25.99 -5.85
N GLY A 395 -11.50 26.17 -4.55
CA GLY A 395 -10.14 26.03 -4.04
C GLY A 395 -9.58 24.61 -4.24
N ILE A 396 -10.42 23.58 -4.07
CA ILE A 396 -10.04 22.19 -4.37
C ILE A 396 -9.78 22.01 -5.87
N LYS A 397 -10.60 22.61 -6.75
CA LYS A 397 -10.35 22.60 -8.21
C LYS A 397 -9.02 23.27 -8.57
N ASN A 398 -8.68 24.37 -7.90
CA ASN A 398 -7.42 25.07 -8.14
C ASN A 398 -6.21 24.25 -7.71
N VAL A 399 -6.28 23.59 -6.55
CA VAL A 399 -5.23 22.66 -6.12
C VAL A 399 -5.09 21.50 -7.12
N ALA A 400 -6.20 20.91 -7.58
CA ALA A 400 -6.20 19.79 -8.53
C ALA A 400 -5.56 20.11 -9.89
N LYS A 401 -5.61 21.38 -10.35
CA LYS A 401 -4.94 21.82 -11.60
C LYS A 401 -3.41 21.68 -11.57
N ASN A 402 -2.82 21.45 -10.39
CA ASN A 402 -1.39 21.19 -10.28
C ASN A 402 -1.01 19.73 -10.59
N TYR A 403 -1.98 18.81 -10.69
CA TYR A 403 -1.72 17.38 -10.80
C TYR A 403 -2.12 16.81 -12.17
N ARG A 404 -1.24 15.96 -12.72
CA ARG A 404 -1.53 15.02 -13.81
C ARG A 404 -1.84 13.62 -13.29
N TYR A 405 -1.32 13.27 -12.13
CA TYR A 405 -1.62 12.02 -11.43
C TYR A 405 -1.40 12.22 -9.92
N VAL A 406 -2.31 11.69 -9.09
CA VAL A 406 -2.23 11.81 -7.63
C VAL A 406 -2.06 10.43 -6.98
N PHE A 407 -1.01 10.29 -6.19
CA PHE A 407 -0.63 9.03 -5.58
C PHE A 407 -1.49 8.66 -4.34
N PRO A 408 -1.63 7.37 -3.98
CA PRO A 408 -2.46 6.96 -2.83
C PRO A 408 -1.70 7.04 -1.50
N ARG A 409 -2.38 7.54 -0.47
CA ARG A 409 -1.88 7.67 0.91
C ARG A 409 -1.49 6.30 1.49
N ALA A 410 -2.31 5.28 1.28
CA ALA A 410 -2.09 3.93 1.79
C ALA A 410 -0.72 3.34 1.36
N HIS A 411 -0.31 3.58 0.11
CA HIS A 411 0.96 3.08 -0.39
C HIS A 411 2.15 3.80 0.26
N CYS A 412 2.04 5.11 0.42
CA CYS A 412 3.08 5.94 1.03
C CYS A 412 3.30 5.62 2.52
N ILE A 413 2.24 5.32 3.26
CA ILE A 413 2.36 4.89 4.67
C ILE A 413 3.26 3.65 4.76
N GLY A 414 3.08 2.67 3.87
CA GLY A 414 3.93 1.47 3.82
C GLY A 414 5.42 1.79 3.62
N TYR A 415 5.75 2.70 2.69
CA TYR A 415 7.14 3.12 2.46
C TYR A 415 7.72 3.86 3.67
N VAL A 416 7.02 4.87 4.20
CA VAL A 416 7.51 5.67 5.33
C VAL A 416 7.73 4.80 6.57
N LEU A 417 6.85 3.82 6.84
CA LEU A 417 7.05 2.87 7.93
C LEU A 417 8.22 1.91 7.66
N GLY A 418 8.44 1.49 6.41
CA GLY A 418 9.64 0.75 6.01
C GLY A 418 10.92 1.53 6.28
N TYR A 419 10.96 2.80 5.86
CA TYR A 419 12.09 3.70 6.12
C TYR A 419 12.31 3.92 7.62
N ALA A 420 11.23 4.06 8.39
CA ALA A 420 11.33 4.23 9.82
C ALA A 420 11.90 2.99 10.52
N LYS A 421 11.54 1.78 10.05
CA LYS A 421 12.13 0.52 10.55
C LYS A 421 13.62 0.45 10.25
N MET A 422 14.05 0.82 9.03
CA MET A 422 15.48 0.93 8.71
C MET A 422 16.20 1.88 9.67
N ALA A 423 15.61 3.05 9.93
CA ALA A 423 16.17 4.04 10.84
C ALA A 423 16.21 3.55 12.30
N TYR A 424 15.23 2.75 12.71
CA TYR A 424 15.24 2.09 14.01
C TYR A 424 16.46 1.16 14.15
N TYR A 425 16.72 0.28 13.18
CA TYR A 425 17.91 -0.57 13.19
C TYR A 425 19.20 0.23 13.21
N ALA A 426 19.29 1.30 12.41
CA ALA A 426 20.44 2.21 12.41
C ALA A 426 20.68 2.86 13.77
N LYS A 427 19.61 3.18 14.52
CA LYS A 427 19.68 3.74 15.87
C LYS A 427 20.09 2.70 16.92
N VAL A 428 19.65 1.44 16.76
CA VAL A 428 20.00 0.33 17.66
C VAL A 428 21.45 -0.07 17.51
N ASP A 429 21.93 -0.30 16.28
CA ASP A 429 23.32 -0.65 15.99
C ASP A 429 23.75 -0.08 14.63
N GLY A 430 24.28 1.15 14.66
CA GLY A 430 24.73 1.85 13.45
C GLY A 430 25.91 1.17 12.74
N LYS A 431 26.76 0.43 13.47
CA LYS A 431 27.92 -0.27 12.86
C LYS A 431 27.45 -1.51 12.11
N MET A 432 26.55 -2.29 12.69
CA MET A 432 25.91 -3.40 12.00
C MET A 432 25.09 -2.91 10.81
N PHE A 433 24.29 -1.87 11.00
CA PHE A 433 23.49 -1.28 9.93
C PHE A 433 24.35 -0.87 8.73
N GLY A 434 25.47 -0.18 8.97
CA GLY A 434 26.37 0.25 7.91
C GLY A 434 26.97 -0.92 7.11
N ARG A 435 27.30 -2.04 7.78
CA ARG A 435 27.77 -3.26 7.11
C ARG A 435 26.71 -3.89 6.21
N VAL A 436 25.45 -3.89 6.64
CA VAL A 436 24.36 -4.50 5.85
C VAL A 436 23.97 -3.63 4.66
N VAL A 437 23.86 -2.32 4.86
CA VAL A 437 23.24 -1.40 3.89
C VAL A 437 24.25 -0.69 2.99
N PHE A 438 25.45 -0.36 3.50
CA PHE A 438 26.45 0.41 2.75
C PHE A 438 27.59 -0.42 2.19
N GLU A 439 27.98 -1.55 2.82
CA GLU A 439 29.07 -2.39 2.28
C GLU A 439 28.61 -3.36 1.17
N LYS A 440 27.29 -3.48 0.93
CA LYS A 440 26.72 -4.20 -0.22
C LYS A 440 26.66 -3.38 -1.52
N LYS A 441 26.83 -2.04 -1.44
CA LYS A 441 26.79 -1.10 -2.57
C LYS A 441 28.21 -0.71 -2.98
#